data_AF-A0AAN6GL29-F1
#
_entry.id   AF-A0AAN6GL29-F1
#
_cell.length_a   1.000
_cell.length_b   1.000
_cell.length_c   1.000
_cell.angle_alpha   90.00
_cell.angle_beta   90.00
_cell.angle_gamma   90.00
#
_symmetry.space_group_name_H-M   'P 1'
#
loop_
_entity.id
_entity.type
_entity.pdbx_description
1 polymer ?
#
loop_
_entity_poly.entity_id
_entity_poly.type
_entity_poly.pdbx_seq_one_letter_code
_entity_poly.pdbx_strand_id
1 'polypeptide(L)'
;MLIFSQVKSWTVQFALASVLVQVVHSAVASQLNVDLPARSLLIPRAGSVPPNQDCDSDADCASGSCNLRADLVCDRLHPDGSPVEDCFGDYYPASYNYCEGYPLGHKCANQGECHNGVCSAKGYCVSSYVGQACKGNLGCSGAQLCKSGKCFLPANNSINPLQDCKRGYSCKSGSCVTFTDNLILNDGSLVTLPTCSYLHPGQKGCNSTTDCGGYVCSNGTCKIGKDGDRCLANFQCLNLCSLEGVCYTPDLNKPPVGGPAIGQPCKNDSQCLSGVCRQPVAALTRPDFTNPGQNFTYTRDRSCQGQLFGGKCFTTDDCEEGHCINGACTGLGLNSTCTDDKACASSTCNIAKGKTKGTCVISKRYASCSSNSSCYSNDCGNAYCFATFCPQPNCAAVGLSGKCRFRGDCLPYLYCRNGTCRD
;
A
#
# COMPACT_ATOMS: atom_id res chain seq x y z
N MET A 1 -12.92 -35.72 -79.68
CA MET A 1 -11.99 -36.84 -79.94
C MET A 1 -11.34 -37.19 -78.60
N LEU A 2 -11.62 -38.39 -78.05
CA LEU A 2 -10.98 -39.02 -76.87
C LEU A 2 -10.98 -38.18 -75.55
N ILE A 3 -11.67 -38.50 -74.44
CA ILE A 3 -11.95 -39.76 -73.71
C ILE A 3 -10.69 -40.49 -73.22
N PHE A 4 -10.47 -40.52 -71.89
CA PHE A 4 -10.00 -41.62 -71.01
C PHE A 4 -9.91 -41.03 -69.56
N SER A 5 -10.80 -41.38 -68.61
CA SER A 5 -10.86 -42.55 -67.69
C SER A 5 -10.12 -42.32 -66.35
N GLN A 6 -10.79 -42.38 -65.17
CA GLN A 6 -10.91 -43.56 -64.25
C GLN A 6 -9.59 -43.84 -63.47
N VAL A 7 -9.52 -44.26 -62.19
CA VAL A 7 -10.23 -45.35 -61.46
C VAL A 7 -10.24 -45.16 -59.92
N LYS A 8 -11.35 -45.59 -59.29
CA LYS A 8 -11.63 -46.09 -57.90
C LYS A 8 -10.54 -46.20 -56.79
N SER A 9 -10.98 -45.96 -55.53
CA SER A 9 -11.25 -46.99 -54.48
C SER A 9 -12.12 -46.37 -53.37
N TRP A 10 -13.30 -46.85 -52.94
CA TRP A 10 -13.71 -48.14 -52.31
C TRP A 10 -13.04 -48.41 -50.94
N THR A 11 -13.68 -48.87 -49.85
CA THR A 11 -15.10 -48.90 -49.37
C THR A 11 -15.08 -49.36 -47.89
N VAL A 12 -15.86 -48.78 -46.96
CA VAL A 12 -16.37 -49.51 -45.76
C VAL A 12 -17.75 -48.96 -45.35
N GLN A 13 -18.76 -49.84 -45.30
CA GLN A 13 -20.09 -49.66 -44.70
C GLN A 13 -20.55 -51.01 -44.10
N PHE A 14 -21.64 -51.00 -43.31
CA PHE A 14 -22.32 -52.14 -42.65
C PHE A 14 -21.60 -52.74 -41.42
N ALA A 15 -22.26 -53.20 -40.35
CA ALA A 15 -23.64 -53.13 -39.82
C ALA A 15 -23.58 -53.45 -38.28
N LEU A 16 -24.61 -53.49 -37.41
CA LEU A 16 -26.09 -53.40 -37.43
C LEU A 16 -26.55 -52.28 -36.44
N ALA A 17 -27.79 -51.78 -36.29
CA ALA A 17 -29.17 -52.18 -36.60
C ALA A 17 -29.94 -53.07 -35.57
N SER A 18 -30.92 -52.46 -34.88
CA SER A 18 -32.13 -53.05 -34.26
C SER A 18 -32.04 -53.76 -32.89
N VAL A 19 -32.82 -53.27 -31.91
CA VAL A 19 -34.04 -53.93 -31.38
C VAL A 19 -34.82 -52.93 -30.50
N LEU A 20 -36.09 -52.68 -30.86
CA LEU A 20 -37.14 -52.17 -29.97
C LEU A 20 -37.92 -53.38 -29.44
N VAL A 21 -38.22 -53.46 -28.13
CA VAL A 21 -39.49 -53.96 -27.59
C VAL A 21 -39.74 -53.28 -26.22
N GLN A 22 -41.01 -52.96 -25.94
CA GLN A 22 -41.49 -52.33 -24.71
C GLN A 22 -41.67 -53.35 -23.57
N VAL A 23 -41.46 -52.92 -22.32
CA VAL A 23 -42.25 -53.41 -21.18
C VAL A 23 -42.62 -52.23 -20.29
N VAL A 24 -43.90 -51.85 -20.31
CA VAL A 24 -44.57 -51.16 -19.21
C VAL A 24 -45.28 -52.24 -18.40
N HIS A 25 -45.12 -52.24 -17.07
CA HIS A 25 -46.19 -52.43 -16.07
C HIS A 25 -45.64 -52.37 -14.63
N SER A 26 -46.04 -51.32 -13.91
CA SER A 26 -46.46 -51.25 -12.48
C SER A 26 -45.83 -52.14 -11.38
N ALA A 27 -45.59 -51.47 -10.23
CA ALA A 27 -45.31 -52.00 -8.89
C ALA A 27 -43.90 -52.62 -8.70
N VAL A 28 -43.28 -52.58 -7.52
CA VAL A 28 -43.78 -52.37 -6.15
C VAL A 28 -42.91 -51.35 -5.41
N ALA A 29 -43.47 -50.66 -4.41
CA ALA A 29 -42.66 -49.91 -3.44
C ALA A 29 -41.68 -50.86 -2.72
N SER A 30 -40.38 -50.64 -2.90
CA SER A 30 -39.35 -51.27 -2.08
C SER A 30 -38.67 -50.19 -1.25
N GLN A 31 -38.82 -50.30 0.07
CA GLN A 31 -38.08 -49.48 1.02
C GLN A 31 -36.59 -49.76 0.80
N LEU A 32 -35.85 -48.79 0.27
CA LEU A 32 -34.39 -48.86 0.28
C LEU A 32 -33.94 -48.56 1.71
N ASN A 33 -33.95 -49.61 2.54
CA ASN A 33 -33.51 -49.56 3.92
C ASN A 33 -31.98 -49.44 3.95
N VAL A 34 -31.48 -48.22 3.68
CA VAL A 34 -30.08 -47.89 3.85
C VAL A 34 -29.85 -47.68 5.34
N ASP A 35 -29.38 -48.73 6.02
CA ASP A 35 -28.84 -48.65 7.38
C ASP A 35 -27.58 -47.78 7.38
N LEU A 36 -27.79 -46.46 7.35
CA LEU A 36 -26.81 -45.49 7.80
C LEU A 36 -26.70 -45.66 9.32
N PRO A 37 -25.52 -45.99 9.87
CA PRO A 37 -25.37 -46.09 11.32
C PRO A 37 -25.73 -44.74 11.93
N ALA A 38 -26.55 -44.76 12.97
CA ALA A 38 -27.07 -43.59 13.66
C ALA A 38 -25.96 -42.82 14.40
N ARG A 39 -25.08 -42.16 13.64
CA ARG A 39 -24.39 -40.96 14.10
C ARG A 39 -25.44 -39.89 14.25
N SER A 40 -25.65 -39.48 15.49
CA SER A 40 -26.67 -38.54 15.91
C SER A 40 -26.85 -37.39 14.92
N LEU A 41 -28.06 -37.29 14.36
CA LEU A 41 -28.60 -36.03 13.86
C LEU A 41 -28.83 -35.10 15.06
N LEU A 42 -27.73 -34.68 15.68
CA LEU A 42 -27.67 -33.42 16.39
C LEU A 42 -27.81 -32.36 15.30
N ILE A 43 -29.05 -32.00 15.00
CA ILE A 43 -29.37 -30.64 14.58
C ILE A 43 -28.68 -29.78 15.66
N PRO A 44 -27.66 -28.96 15.33
CA PRO A 44 -27.10 -28.04 16.29
C PRO A 44 -28.28 -27.27 16.86
N ARG A 45 -28.37 -27.13 18.19
CA ARG A 45 -29.33 -26.18 18.75
C ARG A 45 -28.97 -24.84 18.13
N ALA A 46 -29.79 -24.37 17.17
CA ALA A 46 -29.57 -23.09 16.53
C ALA A 46 -29.48 -22.07 17.65
N GLY A 47 -28.33 -21.41 17.76
CA GLY A 47 -28.11 -20.49 18.85
C GLY A 47 -29.05 -19.30 18.76
N SER A 48 -29.23 -18.60 19.88
CA SER A 48 -30.16 -17.47 19.92
C SER A 48 -29.60 -16.18 19.28
N VAL A 49 -28.32 -16.15 18.93
CA VAL A 49 -27.67 -14.96 18.38
C VAL A 49 -28.01 -14.82 16.90
N PRO A 50 -28.69 -13.73 16.48
CA PRO A 50 -29.01 -13.51 15.06
C PRO A 50 -27.76 -13.12 14.26
N PRO A 51 -27.82 -13.19 12.91
CA PRO A 51 -26.71 -12.77 12.06
C PRO A 51 -26.17 -11.37 12.33
N ASN A 52 -24.90 -11.15 11.96
CA ASN A 52 -24.14 -9.90 12.11
C ASN A 52 -23.98 -9.42 13.57
N GLN A 53 -24.30 -10.26 14.55
CA GLN A 53 -23.93 -10.08 15.96
C GLN A 53 -22.68 -10.90 16.30
N ASP A 54 -22.04 -10.55 17.41
CA ASP A 54 -20.80 -11.19 17.85
C ASP A 54 -21.09 -12.56 18.50
N CYS A 55 -20.15 -13.50 18.38
CA CYS A 55 -20.25 -14.86 18.90
C CYS A 55 -18.88 -15.38 19.36
N ASP A 56 -18.87 -16.47 20.12
CA ASP A 56 -17.63 -17.17 20.49
C ASP A 56 -17.47 -18.48 19.68
N SER A 57 -18.57 -19.09 19.24
CA SER A 57 -18.61 -20.38 18.54
C SER A 57 -19.81 -20.53 17.59
N ASP A 58 -19.73 -21.47 16.64
CA ASP A 58 -20.82 -21.78 15.68
C ASP A 58 -22.17 -22.08 16.37
N ALA A 59 -22.12 -22.60 17.59
CA ALA A 59 -23.30 -22.98 18.37
C ALA A 59 -24.06 -21.78 18.97
N ASP A 60 -23.43 -20.60 19.06
CA ASP A 60 -24.08 -19.38 19.54
C ASP A 60 -24.99 -18.78 18.46
N CYS A 61 -24.71 -19.08 17.20
CA CYS A 61 -25.34 -18.48 16.03
C CYS A 61 -26.60 -19.21 15.56
N ALA A 62 -27.64 -18.44 15.28
CA ALA A 62 -28.87 -18.91 14.65
C ALA A 62 -28.63 -19.42 13.22
N SER A 63 -27.59 -18.90 12.55
CA SER A 63 -27.11 -19.38 11.24
C SER A 63 -26.28 -20.66 11.32
N GLY A 64 -25.81 -21.05 12.52
CA GLY A 64 -24.95 -22.21 12.73
C GLY A 64 -23.50 -22.03 12.25
N SER A 65 -23.07 -20.79 12.00
CA SER A 65 -21.69 -20.45 11.65
C SER A 65 -21.25 -19.15 12.31
N CYS A 66 -20.12 -19.20 13.01
CA CYS A 66 -19.47 -18.11 13.72
C CYS A 66 -18.10 -17.88 13.08
N ASN A 67 -18.03 -16.96 12.12
CA ASN A 67 -16.81 -16.76 11.35
C ASN A 67 -15.77 -15.95 12.14
N LEU A 68 -14.56 -16.51 12.20
CA LEU A 68 -13.37 -15.85 12.71
C LEU A 68 -13.02 -14.66 11.81
N ARG A 69 -12.90 -13.47 12.41
CA ARG A 69 -12.37 -12.29 11.72
C ARG A 69 -10.84 -12.38 11.61
N ALA A 70 -10.38 -13.23 10.69
CA ALA A 70 -8.97 -13.34 10.32
C ALA A 70 -8.51 -12.13 9.48
N ASP A 71 -9.43 -11.53 8.71
CA ASP A 71 -9.15 -10.46 7.74
C ASP A 71 -10.05 -9.24 7.93
N LEU A 72 -9.66 -8.11 7.33
CA LEU A 72 -10.30 -6.79 7.46
C LEU A 72 -11.63 -6.65 6.66
N VAL A 73 -12.44 -7.71 6.56
CA VAL A 73 -13.62 -7.76 5.68
C VAL A 73 -14.93 -7.38 6.38
N CYS A 74 -15.59 -6.35 5.87
CA CYS A 74 -16.94 -5.93 6.26
C CYS A 74 -18.02 -6.66 5.43
N ASP A 75 -18.24 -7.94 5.73
CA ASP A 75 -19.35 -8.71 5.13
C ASP A 75 -20.69 -8.56 5.90
N ARG A 76 -20.74 -7.71 6.93
CA ARG A 76 -21.96 -7.39 7.67
C ARG A 76 -22.84 -6.42 6.88
N LEU A 77 -24.14 -6.63 6.94
CA LEU A 77 -25.17 -5.73 6.40
C LEU A 77 -26.01 -5.15 7.55
N HIS A 78 -26.30 -3.85 7.49
CA HIS A 78 -27.36 -3.24 8.28
C HIS A 78 -28.73 -3.88 7.92
N PRO A 79 -29.74 -3.80 8.81
CA PRO A 79 -31.07 -4.39 8.55
C PRO A 79 -31.74 -3.95 7.23
N ASP A 80 -31.39 -2.77 6.73
CA ASP A 80 -31.89 -2.21 5.48
C ASP A 80 -31.15 -2.68 4.21
N GLY A 81 -30.11 -3.52 4.37
CA GLY A 81 -29.29 -4.09 3.30
C GLY A 81 -28.15 -3.21 2.82
N SER A 82 -27.83 -2.11 3.52
CA SER A 82 -26.59 -1.34 3.31
C SER A 82 -25.39 -2.04 3.99
N PRO A 83 -24.18 -1.96 3.41
CA PRO A 83 -22.97 -2.45 4.07
C PRO A 83 -22.72 -1.69 5.37
N VAL A 84 -22.21 -2.37 6.39
CA VAL A 84 -21.72 -1.69 7.60
C VAL A 84 -20.42 -0.97 7.24
N GLU A 85 -20.46 0.37 7.20
CA GLU A 85 -19.34 1.21 6.77
C GLU A 85 -18.19 1.25 7.78
N ASP A 86 -18.48 0.97 9.05
CA ASP A 86 -17.49 0.92 10.12
C ASP A 86 -17.59 -0.38 10.92
N CYS A 87 -16.67 -1.30 10.64
CA CYS A 87 -16.48 -2.53 11.40
C CYS A 87 -15.38 -2.40 12.46
N PHE A 88 -14.86 -1.20 12.73
CA PHE A 88 -13.85 -0.95 13.74
C PHE A 88 -14.46 -0.21 14.92
N GLY A 89 -14.63 -0.91 16.05
CA GLY A 89 -14.64 -0.19 17.32
C GLY A 89 -13.29 0.51 17.50
N ASP A 90 -13.29 1.73 18.03
CA ASP A 90 -12.14 2.66 18.15
C ASP A 90 -10.87 2.13 18.86
N TYR A 91 -10.78 0.85 19.23
CA TYR A 91 -9.74 0.33 20.12
C TYR A 91 -9.28 -1.10 19.82
N TYR A 92 -8.17 -1.22 19.07
CA TYR A 92 -7.34 -2.42 18.84
C TYR A 92 -7.98 -3.63 18.12
N PRO A 93 -7.19 -4.41 17.34
CA PRO A 93 -7.67 -5.58 16.63
C PRO A 93 -7.78 -6.80 17.56
N ALA A 94 -8.81 -6.83 18.41
CA ALA A 94 -9.35 -8.10 18.85
C ALA A 94 -10.08 -8.74 17.66
N SER A 95 -9.74 -9.98 17.34
CA SER A 95 -10.45 -10.78 16.32
C SER A 95 -11.82 -11.19 16.88
N TYR A 96 -12.81 -10.33 16.72
CA TYR A 96 -14.21 -10.61 17.07
C TYR A 96 -14.81 -11.59 16.05
N ASN A 97 -15.27 -12.75 16.51
CA ASN A 97 -16.04 -13.66 15.66
C ASN A 97 -17.48 -13.15 15.55
N TYR A 98 -18.16 -13.47 14.45
CA TYR A 98 -19.54 -13.03 14.23
C TYR A 98 -20.40 -14.06 13.52
N CYS A 99 -21.69 -14.03 13.82
CA CYS A 99 -22.65 -14.92 13.21
C CYS A 99 -22.84 -14.56 11.74
N GLU A 100 -22.57 -15.53 10.86
CA GLU A 100 -22.75 -15.38 9.42
C GLU A 100 -24.23 -15.10 9.10
N GLY A 101 -24.49 -14.40 8.00
CA GLY A 101 -25.82 -14.28 7.43
C GLY A 101 -26.46 -15.65 7.14
N TYR A 102 -27.79 -15.70 7.12
CA TYR A 102 -28.50 -16.91 6.75
C TYR A 102 -28.32 -17.25 5.26
N PRO A 103 -28.18 -18.54 4.91
CA PRO A 103 -28.14 -18.98 3.52
C PRO A 103 -29.53 -18.91 2.86
N LEU A 104 -29.56 -19.09 1.54
CA LEU A 104 -30.81 -19.10 0.77
C LEU A 104 -31.80 -20.16 1.29
N GLY A 105 -33.08 -19.79 1.39
CA GLY A 105 -34.16 -20.64 1.90
C GLY A 105 -34.42 -20.53 3.40
N HIS A 106 -33.52 -19.93 4.18
CA HIS A 106 -33.75 -19.65 5.61
C HIS A 106 -34.74 -18.49 5.81
N LYS A 107 -35.36 -18.45 7.00
CA LYS A 107 -36.19 -17.31 7.41
C LYS A 107 -35.33 -16.09 7.71
N CYS A 108 -35.88 -14.91 7.45
CA CYS A 108 -35.29 -13.62 7.75
C CYS A 108 -36.40 -12.61 8.09
N ALA A 109 -36.08 -11.63 8.93
CA ALA A 109 -36.94 -10.49 9.24
C ALA A 109 -36.57 -9.23 8.43
N ASN A 110 -35.32 -9.11 7.99
CA ASN A 110 -34.80 -7.93 7.31
C ASN A 110 -33.69 -8.30 6.30
N GLN A 111 -33.24 -7.33 5.49
CA GLN A 111 -32.28 -7.60 4.40
C GLN A 111 -30.89 -7.98 4.90
N GLY A 112 -30.46 -7.44 6.05
CA GLY A 112 -29.13 -7.67 6.60
C GLY A 112 -28.91 -9.08 7.15
N GLU A 113 -29.99 -9.81 7.43
CA GLU A 113 -29.92 -11.18 7.95
C GLU A 113 -29.53 -12.23 6.89
N CYS A 114 -29.48 -11.91 5.60
CA CYS A 114 -29.12 -12.88 4.55
C CYS A 114 -27.64 -12.75 4.17
N HIS A 115 -26.89 -13.86 4.19
CA HIS A 115 -25.48 -13.89 3.77
C HIS A 115 -25.33 -13.63 2.26
N ASN A 116 -26.31 -14.08 1.46
CA ASN A 116 -26.32 -13.86 0.03
C ASN A 116 -27.76 -13.65 -0.46
N GLY A 117 -27.96 -12.65 -1.33
CA GLY A 117 -29.28 -12.32 -1.88
C GLY A 117 -30.06 -11.36 -0.99
N VAL A 118 -31.37 -11.58 -0.88
CA VAL A 118 -32.31 -10.63 -0.24
C VAL A 118 -33.34 -11.34 0.63
N CYS A 119 -33.80 -10.65 1.67
CA CYS A 119 -34.99 -11.07 2.39
C CYS A 119 -36.24 -10.76 1.57
N SER A 120 -36.97 -11.81 1.17
CA SER A 120 -38.23 -11.68 0.44
C SER A 120 -39.35 -11.16 1.33
N ALA A 121 -40.40 -10.58 0.73
CA ALA A 121 -41.62 -10.18 1.44
C ALA A 121 -42.37 -11.34 2.14
N LYS A 122 -41.96 -12.60 1.91
CA LYS A 122 -42.46 -13.79 2.63
C LYS A 122 -41.63 -14.13 3.87
N GLY A 123 -40.59 -13.36 4.19
CA GLY A 123 -39.70 -13.58 5.33
C GLY A 123 -38.68 -14.70 5.11
N TYR A 124 -38.18 -14.87 3.88
CA TYR A 124 -37.14 -15.86 3.55
C TYR A 124 -36.04 -15.27 2.66
N CYS A 125 -34.79 -15.67 2.88
CA CYS A 125 -33.65 -15.32 2.05
C CYS A 125 -33.77 -15.98 0.67
N VAL A 126 -33.79 -15.18 -0.40
CA VAL A 126 -33.93 -15.64 -1.80
C VAL A 126 -32.86 -15.03 -2.68
N SER A 127 -32.53 -15.73 -3.77
CA SER A 127 -31.60 -15.22 -4.79
C SER A 127 -32.14 -13.91 -5.35
N SER A 128 -31.28 -12.89 -5.45
CA SER A 128 -31.61 -11.66 -6.15
C SER A 128 -31.71 -11.88 -7.65
N TYR A 129 -32.45 -11.01 -8.34
CA TYR A 129 -32.54 -10.99 -9.80
C TYR A 129 -32.07 -9.65 -10.39
N VAL A 130 -31.70 -9.67 -11.68
CA VAL A 130 -31.27 -8.47 -12.40
C VAL A 130 -32.40 -7.43 -12.44
N GLY A 131 -32.08 -6.19 -12.05
CA GLY A 131 -33.01 -5.08 -11.92
C GLY A 131 -33.63 -4.93 -10.53
N GLN A 132 -33.43 -5.88 -9.62
CA GLN A 132 -33.88 -5.79 -8.23
C GLN A 132 -33.13 -4.70 -7.46
N ALA A 133 -33.82 -4.04 -6.51
CA ALA A 133 -33.21 -3.03 -5.65
C ALA A 133 -32.13 -3.63 -4.71
N CYS A 134 -31.06 -2.87 -4.51
CA CYS A 134 -29.95 -3.18 -3.60
C CYS A 134 -29.36 -1.89 -3.03
N LYS A 135 -28.65 -1.97 -1.90
CA LYS A 135 -27.85 -0.85 -1.35
C LYS A 135 -26.33 -1.08 -1.39
N GLY A 136 -25.88 -2.32 -1.61
CA GLY A 136 -24.49 -2.69 -1.80
C GLY A 136 -24.35 -4.05 -2.48
N ASN A 137 -23.13 -4.45 -2.85
CA ASN A 137 -22.88 -5.68 -3.61
C ASN A 137 -23.28 -6.96 -2.88
N LEU A 138 -23.28 -6.97 -1.54
CA LEU A 138 -23.70 -8.11 -0.72
C LEU A 138 -25.19 -8.46 -0.91
N GLY A 139 -26.05 -7.45 -1.08
CA GLY A 139 -27.47 -7.62 -1.40
C GLY A 139 -27.76 -8.18 -2.81
N CYS A 140 -26.72 -8.45 -3.61
CA CYS A 140 -26.84 -9.04 -4.94
C CYS A 140 -26.20 -10.45 -4.96
N SER A 141 -27.03 -11.46 -5.17
CA SER A 141 -26.63 -12.87 -5.16
C SER A 141 -25.76 -13.29 -6.36
N GLY A 142 -24.88 -14.26 -6.11
CA GLY A 142 -24.06 -14.90 -7.15
C GLY A 142 -23.11 -13.91 -7.84
N ALA A 143 -23.24 -13.77 -9.15
CA ALA A 143 -22.36 -12.94 -9.98
C ALA A 143 -22.79 -11.47 -10.11
N GLN A 144 -23.89 -11.09 -9.47
CA GLN A 144 -24.51 -9.77 -9.63
C GLN A 144 -23.78 -8.73 -8.77
N LEU A 145 -23.67 -7.51 -9.27
CA LEU A 145 -23.17 -6.33 -8.55
C LEU A 145 -24.29 -5.31 -8.38
N CYS A 146 -24.15 -4.43 -7.40
CA CYS A 146 -25.08 -3.34 -7.16
C CYS A 146 -24.58 -2.06 -7.85
N LYS A 147 -25.36 -1.49 -8.78
CA LYS A 147 -25.05 -0.20 -9.42
C LYS A 147 -26.30 0.64 -9.53
N SER A 148 -26.21 1.92 -9.14
CA SER A 148 -27.35 2.84 -9.12
C SER A 148 -28.57 2.27 -8.37
N GLY A 149 -28.30 1.58 -7.24
CA GLY A 149 -29.32 0.97 -6.40
C GLY A 149 -30.00 -0.28 -6.98
N LYS A 150 -29.46 -0.88 -8.06
CA LYS A 150 -30.02 -2.11 -8.66
C LYS A 150 -28.96 -3.18 -8.93
N CYS A 151 -29.33 -4.45 -8.72
CA CYS A 151 -28.51 -5.59 -9.08
C CYS A 151 -28.43 -5.72 -10.61
N PHE A 152 -27.23 -5.91 -11.15
CA PHE A 152 -27.00 -6.17 -12.56
C PHE A 152 -25.95 -7.27 -12.73
N LEU A 153 -25.99 -7.96 -13.88
CA LEU A 153 -24.93 -8.89 -14.28
C LEU A 153 -23.92 -8.15 -15.16
N PRO A 154 -22.65 -8.00 -14.75
CA PRO A 154 -21.64 -7.33 -15.56
C PRO A 154 -21.29 -8.13 -16.81
N ALA A 155 -21.13 -7.45 -17.94
CA ALA A 155 -20.61 -8.06 -19.16
C ALA A 155 -19.12 -8.37 -19.04
N ASN A 156 -18.61 -9.27 -19.89
CA ASN A 156 -17.20 -9.61 -19.93
C ASN A 156 -16.37 -8.36 -20.27
N ASN A 157 -15.23 -8.17 -19.60
CA ASN A 157 -14.30 -7.04 -19.79
C ASN A 157 -14.94 -5.64 -19.68
N SER A 158 -16.01 -5.48 -18.90
CA SER A 158 -16.79 -4.24 -18.79
C SER A 158 -16.49 -3.39 -17.55
N ILE A 159 -15.93 -4.00 -16.50
CA ILE A 159 -15.59 -3.34 -15.24
C ILE A 159 -14.14 -2.81 -15.31
N ASN A 160 -13.93 -1.56 -14.88
CA ASN A 160 -12.58 -0.97 -14.81
C ASN A 160 -11.79 -1.54 -13.62
N PRO A 161 -10.44 -1.45 -13.63
CA PRO A 161 -9.63 -1.70 -12.43
C PRO A 161 -10.11 -0.92 -11.20
N LEU A 162 -9.81 -1.45 -10.02
CA LEU A 162 -10.20 -0.94 -8.70
C LEU A 162 -11.71 -0.84 -8.41
N GLN A 163 -12.58 -1.16 -9.38
CA GLN A 163 -14.02 -1.28 -9.14
C GLN A 163 -14.38 -2.69 -8.65
N ASP A 164 -15.44 -2.78 -7.85
CA ASP A 164 -15.93 -4.05 -7.29
C ASP A 164 -16.23 -5.11 -8.37
N CYS A 165 -15.99 -6.37 -8.02
CA CYS A 165 -16.25 -7.51 -8.87
C CYS A 165 -16.61 -8.75 -8.06
N LYS A 166 -17.24 -9.73 -8.71
CA LYS A 166 -17.43 -11.09 -8.17
C LYS A 166 -16.88 -12.18 -9.11
N ARG A 167 -16.36 -11.80 -10.28
CA ARG A 167 -15.84 -12.71 -11.32
C ARG A 167 -14.72 -12.02 -12.12
N GLY A 168 -13.59 -12.69 -12.28
CA GLY A 168 -12.42 -12.14 -12.99
C GLY A 168 -12.70 -11.69 -14.42
N TYR A 169 -13.43 -12.49 -15.20
CA TYR A 169 -13.72 -12.18 -16.60
C TYR A 169 -14.61 -10.94 -16.81
N SER A 170 -15.28 -10.44 -15.77
CA SER A 170 -16.05 -9.19 -15.84
C SER A 170 -15.14 -7.96 -15.83
N CYS A 171 -13.93 -8.09 -15.27
CA CYS A 171 -12.90 -7.06 -15.22
C CYS A 171 -12.17 -6.94 -16.56
N LYS A 172 -11.82 -5.72 -16.98
CA LYS A 172 -10.95 -5.48 -18.16
C LYS A 172 -9.58 -6.15 -18.05
N SER A 173 -9.05 -6.31 -16.84
CA SER A 173 -7.80 -7.03 -16.54
C SER A 173 -7.95 -8.56 -16.61
N GLY A 174 -9.18 -9.08 -16.63
CA GLY A 174 -9.48 -10.51 -16.59
C GLY A 174 -9.40 -11.16 -15.21
N SER A 175 -8.99 -10.42 -14.17
CA SER A 175 -8.85 -10.93 -12.80
C SER A 175 -9.49 -10.01 -11.75
N CYS A 176 -10.14 -10.64 -10.79
CA CYS A 176 -10.88 -10.07 -9.68
C CYS A 176 -10.19 -10.54 -8.40
N VAL A 177 -9.69 -9.62 -7.59
CA VAL A 177 -8.77 -9.90 -6.48
C VAL A 177 -9.25 -9.23 -5.20
N THR A 178 -9.09 -9.90 -4.07
CA THR A 178 -9.12 -9.27 -2.75
C THR A 178 -7.74 -8.71 -2.47
N PHE A 179 -7.62 -7.38 -2.34
CA PHE A 179 -6.38 -6.77 -1.87
C PHE A 179 -6.32 -6.93 -0.35
N THR A 180 -5.39 -7.77 0.14
CA THR A 180 -5.03 -7.87 1.55
C THR A 180 -4.11 -6.74 2.01
N ASP A 181 -3.57 -5.94 1.08
CA ASP A 181 -2.81 -4.74 1.38
C ASP A 181 -3.74 -3.54 1.67
N ASN A 182 -3.43 -2.83 2.76
CA ASN A 182 -4.19 -1.73 3.34
C ASN A 182 -4.39 -0.52 2.38
N LEU A 183 -5.34 -0.62 1.46
CA LEU A 183 -5.93 0.53 0.78
C LEU A 183 -6.87 1.24 1.74
N ILE A 184 -6.31 2.17 2.51
CA ILE A 184 -7.09 3.23 3.15
C ILE A 184 -7.66 4.09 2.03
N LEU A 185 -8.98 4.06 1.83
CA LEU A 185 -9.67 5.00 0.94
C LEU A 185 -9.49 6.43 1.45
N ASN A 186 -9.66 7.44 0.59
CA ASN A 186 -9.38 8.85 0.96
C ASN A 186 -10.27 9.41 2.10
N ASP A 187 -11.28 8.65 2.53
CA ASP A 187 -12.21 8.91 3.65
C ASP A 187 -11.88 8.13 4.93
N GLY A 188 -10.90 7.19 4.88
CA GLY A 188 -10.54 6.32 5.99
C GLY A 188 -11.18 4.92 5.95
N SER A 189 -12.13 4.67 5.03
CA SER A 189 -12.84 3.40 4.97
C SER A 189 -11.98 2.27 4.39
N LEU A 190 -11.98 1.12 5.06
CA LEU A 190 -11.33 -0.12 4.60
C LEU A 190 -12.38 -1.06 3.99
N VAL A 191 -12.51 -1.03 2.67
CA VAL A 191 -13.43 -1.91 1.92
C VAL A 191 -12.63 -2.98 1.18
N THR A 192 -12.58 -4.18 1.74
CA THR A 192 -11.90 -5.36 1.16
C THR A 192 -12.86 -6.26 0.36
N LEU A 193 -13.84 -5.66 -0.33
CA LEU A 193 -14.57 -6.38 -1.38
C LEU A 193 -13.59 -6.78 -2.50
N PRO A 194 -13.81 -7.91 -3.19
CA PRO A 194 -13.02 -8.24 -4.36
C PRO A 194 -13.18 -7.14 -5.42
N THR A 195 -12.06 -6.58 -5.89
CA THR A 195 -12.02 -5.52 -6.89
C THR A 195 -11.20 -5.94 -8.09
N CYS A 196 -11.46 -5.31 -9.24
CA CYS A 196 -10.76 -5.64 -10.47
C CYS A 196 -9.28 -5.27 -10.34
N SER A 197 -8.41 -6.25 -10.60
CA SER A 197 -6.96 -6.03 -10.60
C SER A 197 -6.53 -4.97 -11.64
N TYR A 198 -5.36 -4.38 -11.41
CA TYR A 198 -4.73 -3.45 -12.37
C TYR A 198 -4.51 -4.08 -13.74
N LEU A 199 -4.51 -3.24 -14.78
CA LEU A 199 -4.15 -3.63 -16.15
C LEU A 199 -2.63 -3.82 -16.29
N HIS A 200 -2.23 -4.96 -16.84
CA HIS A 200 -0.85 -5.31 -17.15
C HIS A 200 -0.34 -4.62 -18.45
N PRO A 201 0.98 -4.57 -18.70
CA PRO A 201 1.53 -3.98 -19.92
C PRO A 201 0.96 -4.61 -21.19
N GLY A 202 0.60 -3.76 -22.16
CA GLY A 202 -0.05 -4.17 -23.41
C GLY A 202 -1.56 -4.38 -23.32
N GLN A 203 -2.16 -4.45 -22.12
CA GLN A 203 -3.62 -4.49 -21.98
C GLN A 203 -4.24 -3.12 -22.30
N LYS A 204 -5.40 -3.17 -22.96
CA LYS A 204 -6.14 -2.00 -23.44
C LYS A 204 -7.35 -1.68 -22.55
N GLY A 205 -7.85 -0.45 -22.67
CA GLY A 205 -9.05 0.02 -21.99
C GLY A 205 -8.78 0.78 -20.68
N CYS A 206 -7.54 1.20 -20.41
CA CYS A 206 -7.23 2.16 -19.35
C CYS A 206 -7.72 3.57 -19.74
N ASN A 207 -8.07 4.36 -18.73
CA ASN A 207 -8.47 5.75 -18.84
C ASN A 207 -7.42 6.68 -18.21
N SER A 208 -6.74 6.19 -17.15
CA SER A 208 -5.74 6.91 -16.36
C SER A 208 -4.61 5.99 -15.90
N THR A 209 -3.55 6.55 -15.33
CA THR A 209 -2.42 5.76 -14.79
C THR A 209 -2.81 4.86 -13.61
N THR A 210 -3.84 5.21 -12.83
CA THR A 210 -4.37 4.36 -11.74
C THR A 210 -4.87 3.02 -12.24
N ASP A 211 -5.47 2.96 -13.43
CA ASP A 211 -5.95 1.70 -14.02
C ASP A 211 -4.82 0.70 -14.27
N CYS A 212 -3.59 1.19 -14.43
CA CYS A 212 -2.42 0.38 -14.76
C CYS A 212 -1.55 -0.01 -13.54
N GLY A 213 -1.81 0.56 -12.36
CA GLY A 213 -1.04 0.34 -11.13
C GLY A 213 0.44 0.73 -11.26
N GLY A 214 1.24 -0.22 -11.75
CA GLY A 214 2.69 -0.11 -11.97
C GLY A 214 3.14 0.62 -13.24
N TYR A 215 2.23 1.10 -14.09
CA TYR A 215 2.55 1.57 -15.45
C TYR A 215 1.82 2.87 -15.82
N VAL A 216 2.15 3.49 -16.96
CA VAL A 216 1.40 4.65 -17.47
C VAL A 216 0.30 4.19 -18.45
N CYS A 217 -0.85 4.86 -18.41
CA CYS A 217 -1.87 4.73 -19.45
C CYS A 217 -1.56 5.70 -20.59
N SER A 218 -1.42 5.18 -21.81
CA SER A 218 -1.14 5.99 -23.00
C SER A 218 -1.92 5.44 -24.19
N ASN A 219 -2.71 6.30 -24.84
CA ASN A 219 -3.63 5.92 -25.92
C ASN A 219 -4.52 4.72 -25.54
N GLY A 220 -5.03 4.73 -24.30
CA GLY A 220 -5.89 3.67 -23.76
C GLY A 220 -5.18 2.32 -23.55
N THR A 221 -3.85 2.26 -23.55
CA THR A 221 -3.05 1.04 -23.32
C THR A 221 -2.06 1.25 -22.18
N CYS A 222 -1.93 0.28 -21.28
CA CYS A 222 -0.92 0.32 -20.22
C CYS A 222 0.46 -0.02 -20.77
N LYS A 223 1.46 0.81 -20.50
CA LYS A 223 2.85 0.64 -20.97
C LYS A 223 3.84 1.20 -19.94
N ILE A 224 5.09 0.77 -19.97
CA ILE A 224 6.15 1.49 -19.25
C ILE A 224 6.30 2.91 -19.85
N GLY A 225 6.32 3.92 -18.98
CA GLY A 225 6.42 5.32 -19.38
C GLY A 225 7.78 5.65 -19.97
N LYS A 226 7.79 6.42 -21.05
CA LYS A 226 8.98 6.96 -21.70
C LYS A 226 9.09 8.45 -21.43
N ASP A 227 10.25 9.03 -21.72
CA ASP A 227 10.52 10.45 -21.52
C ASP A 227 9.40 11.34 -22.12
N GLY A 228 8.81 12.19 -21.29
CA GLY A 228 7.65 13.03 -21.62
C GLY A 228 6.27 12.45 -21.23
N ASP A 229 6.13 11.14 -20.97
CA ASP A 229 4.87 10.57 -20.45
C ASP A 229 4.61 11.07 -19.00
N ARG A 230 3.34 11.23 -18.61
CA ARG A 230 2.95 11.58 -17.23
C ARG A 230 3.06 10.39 -16.29
N CYS A 231 3.51 10.63 -15.06
CA CYS A 231 3.73 9.61 -14.04
C CYS A 231 3.44 10.14 -12.63
N LEU A 232 3.14 9.22 -11.71
CA LEU A 232 3.03 9.48 -10.28
C LEU A 232 4.25 8.97 -9.51
N ALA A 233 4.91 7.90 -9.98
CA ALA A 233 6.04 7.25 -9.29
C ALA A 233 7.11 6.69 -10.24
N ASN A 234 8.34 6.51 -9.73
CA ASN A 234 9.49 6.06 -10.51
C ASN A 234 9.29 4.70 -11.18
N PHE A 235 8.55 3.78 -10.56
CA PHE A 235 8.28 2.46 -11.14
C PHE A 235 7.42 2.51 -12.41
N GLN A 236 6.64 3.58 -12.63
CA GLN A 236 5.81 3.76 -13.83
C GLN A 236 6.64 4.17 -15.05
N CYS A 237 7.83 4.74 -14.86
CA CYS A 237 8.74 5.16 -15.90
C CYS A 237 9.83 4.12 -16.17
N LEU A 238 10.35 4.08 -17.39
CA LEU A 238 11.55 3.33 -17.74
C LEU A 238 12.73 3.80 -16.87
N ASN A 239 12.95 5.12 -16.87
CA ASN A 239 13.98 5.79 -16.08
C ASN A 239 13.39 6.40 -14.80
N LEU A 240 13.29 7.72 -14.68
CA LEU A 240 12.81 8.40 -13.47
C LEU A 240 11.48 9.12 -13.73
N CYS A 241 10.71 9.33 -12.66
CA CYS A 241 9.55 10.21 -12.64
C CYS A 241 9.94 11.49 -11.89
N SER A 242 9.98 12.64 -12.57
CA SER A 242 10.40 13.92 -11.98
C SER A 242 9.42 14.42 -10.91
N LEU A 243 9.77 15.44 -10.14
CA LEU A 243 8.85 16.02 -9.14
C LEU A 243 7.62 16.67 -9.80
N GLU A 244 7.71 17.07 -11.07
CA GLU A 244 6.60 17.57 -11.89
C GLU A 244 5.69 16.46 -12.46
N GLY A 245 5.96 15.19 -12.11
CA GLY A 245 5.18 14.03 -12.55
C GLY A 245 5.35 13.75 -14.05
N VAL A 246 6.57 13.87 -14.55
CA VAL A 246 6.94 13.56 -15.95
C VAL A 246 8.08 12.54 -15.98
N CYS A 247 7.95 11.52 -16.81
CA CYS A 247 9.03 10.56 -17.02
C CYS A 247 10.22 11.23 -17.72
N TYR A 248 11.44 10.92 -17.31
CA TYR A 248 12.67 11.43 -17.93
C TYR A 248 13.87 10.51 -17.70
N THR A 249 14.86 10.60 -18.59
CA THR A 249 16.19 10.04 -18.43
C THR A 249 17.13 11.13 -17.88
N PRO A 250 17.78 10.95 -16.71
CA PRO A 250 18.80 11.88 -16.26
C PRO A 250 20.02 11.82 -17.21
N ASP A 251 20.44 12.98 -17.72
CA ASP A 251 21.62 13.09 -18.60
C ASP A 251 22.89 13.12 -17.76
N LEU A 252 23.38 11.93 -17.38
CA LEU A 252 24.57 11.67 -16.54
C LEU A 252 25.88 12.35 -17.01
N ASN A 253 25.87 13.13 -18.10
CA ASN A 253 27.04 13.80 -18.67
C ASN A 253 26.91 15.35 -18.76
N LYS A 254 25.83 15.99 -18.27
CA LYS A 254 25.66 17.48 -18.38
C LYS A 254 25.55 18.24 -17.05
N PRO A 255 26.28 19.37 -16.88
CA PRO A 255 26.32 20.17 -15.64
C PRO A 255 24.96 20.67 -15.11
N PRO A 256 24.75 20.72 -13.77
CA PRO A 256 25.62 20.18 -12.71
C PRO A 256 25.60 18.64 -12.77
N VAL A 257 26.77 17.99 -12.86
CA VAL A 257 27.03 17.01 -13.95
C VAL A 257 26.29 15.66 -13.88
N GLY A 258 24.97 15.72 -14.05
CA GLY A 258 24.17 14.76 -14.79
C GLY A 258 23.23 13.86 -13.99
N GLY A 259 23.39 13.77 -12.68
CA GLY A 259 22.43 13.12 -11.80
C GLY A 259 21.32 14.07 -11.33
N PRO A 260 20.19 13.56 -10.80
CA PRO A 260 19.30 14.36 -9.99
C PRO A 260 20.04 14.83 -8.71
N ALA A 261 19.81 16.08 -8.31
CA ALA A 261 20.39 16.70 -7.11
C ALA A 261 19.73 16.19 -5.82
N ILE A 262 20.21 16.60 -4.64
CA ILE A 262 19.60 16.25 -3.35
C ILE A 262 18.08 16.52 -3.36
N GLY A 263 17.31 15.59 -2.81
CA GLY A 263 15.85 15.63 -2.75
C GLY A 263 15.15 15.16 -4.03
N GLN A 264 15.85 15.07 -5.16
CA GLN A 264 15.26 14.63 -6.42
C GLN A 264 15.08 13.10 -6.49
N PRO A 265 14.09 12.58 -7.23
CA PRO A 265 13.80 11.15 -7.34
C PRO A 265 14.95 10.33 -7.91
N CYS A 266 15.11 9.08 -7.45
CA CYS A 266 16.10 8.13 -7.97
C CYS A 266 15.62 6.66 -7.87
N LYS A 267 16.25 5.77 -8.63
CA LYS A 267 16.12 4.30 -8.53
C LYS A 267 17.39 3.63 -8.00
N ASN A 268 18.57 4.21 -8.18
CA ASN A 268 19.83 3.68 -7.68
C ASN A 268 20.88 4.77 -7.44
N ASP A 269 21.93 4.42 -6.70
CA ASP A 269 23.01 5.32 -6.30
C ASP A 269 23.72 5.97 -7.50
N SER A 270 23.95 5.21 -8.58
CA SER A 270 24.61 5.70 -9.80
C SER A 270 23.82 6.76 -10.58
N GLN A 271 22.55 6.99 -10.24
CA GLN A 271 21.80 8.10 -10.81
C GLN A 271 22.07 9.41 -10.09
N CYS A 272 22.43 9.40 -8.80
CA CYS A 272 22.56 10.62 -8.00
C CYS A 272 23.94 11.28 -8.14
N LEU A 273 24.00 12.61 -8.19
CA LEU A 273 25.28 13.36 -8.20
C LEU A 273 26.15 13.02 -6.97
N SER A 274 25.50 12.91 -5.82
CA SER A 274 26.08 12.50 -4.54
C SER A 274 26.47 11.01 -4.50
N GLY A 275 25.97 10.18 -5.43
CA GLY A 275 26.12 8.73 -5.37
C GLY A 275 25.33 8.04 -4.25
N VAL A 276 24.26 8.65 -3.72
CA VAL A 276 23.43 8.07 -2.65
C VAL A 276 21.93 8.19 -2.97
N CYS A 277 21.25 7.05 -3.13
CA CYS A 277 19.82 6.94 -3.44
C CYS A 277 19.08 6.15 -2.34
N ARG A 278 18.43 6.86 -1.42
CA ARG A 278 17.79 6.28 -0.22
C ARG A 278 16.32 6.66 -0.10
N GLN A 279 15.60 5.93 0.75
CA GLN A 279 14.24 6.31 1.14
C GLN A 279 14.31 7.65 1.87
N PRO A 280 13.62 8.71 1.41
CA PRO A 280 13.63 9.99 2.09
C PRO A 280 12.83 9.94 3.40
N VAL A 281 13.18 10.83 4.33
CA VAL A 281 12.47 11.00 5.61
C VAL A 281 11.05 11.56 5.40
N ALA A 282 10.87 12.39 4.37
CA ALA A 282 9.57 12.89 3.91
C ALA A 282 9.24 12.31 2.52
N ALA A 283 7.97 11.95 2.29
CA ALA A 283 7.53 11.44 0.99
C ALA A 283 7.73 12.47 -0.13
N LEU A 284 8.02 12.01 -1.36
CA LEU A 284 8.17 12.90 -2.50
C LEU A 284 6.80 13.33 -3.02
N THR A 285 6.59 14.64 -3.04
CA THR A 285 5.38 15.28 -3.53
C THR A 285 5.44 15.45 -5.05
N ARG A 286 4.41 14.99 -5.76
CA ARG A 286 4.24 15.20 -7.21
C ARG A 286 2.81 15.67 -7.52
N PRO A 287 2.54 16.35 -8.64
CA PRO A 287 1.17 16.66 -9.03
C PRO A 287 0.33 15.39 -9.18
N ASP A 288 -0.90 15.42 -8.66
CA ASP A 288 -1.86 14.35 -8.91
C ASP A 288 -2.68 14.68 -10.17
N PHE A 289 -2.56 13.83 -11.19
CA PHE A 289 -3.32 13.96 -12.46
C PHE A 289 -4.54 13.04 -12.50
N THR A 290 -4.83 12.35 -11.41
CA THR A 290 -5.84 11.28 -11.30
C THR A 290 -6.99 11.67 -10.39
N ASN A 291 -6.76 12.58 -9.44
CA ASN A 291 -7.79 13.18 -8.60
C ASN A 291 -7.88 14.71 -8.83
N PRO A 292 -8.90 15.23 -9.54
CA PRO A 292 -9.03 16.66 -9.81
C PRO A 292 -9.30 17.54 -8.58
N GLY A 293 -9.49 16.94 -7.39
CA GLY A 293 -9.60 17.66 -6.11
C GLY A 293 -8.31 17.67 -5.28
N GLN A 294 -7.28 16.90 -5.64
CA GLN A 294 -5.97 16.90 -4.97
C GLN A 294 -4.93 17.47 -5.92
N ASN A 295 -4.21 18.52 -5.49
CA ASN A 295 -3.15 19.10 -6.31
C ASN A 295 -1.89 18.23 -6.33
N PHE A 296 -1.69 17.36 -5.34
CA PHE A 296 -0.48 16.57 -5.18
C PHE A 296 -0.72 15.19 -4.56
N THR A 297 0.10 14.22 -4.97
CA THR A 297 0.21 12.89 -4.39
C THR A 297 1.55 12.74 -3.64
N TYR A 298 1.56 11.91 -2.59
CA TYR A 298 2.75 11.58 -1.81
C TYR A 298 3.26 10.20 -2.19
N THR A 299 4.54 10.11 -2.56
CA THR A 299 5.14 8.84 -3.00
C THR A 299 6.32 8.41 -2.15
N ARG A 300 6.45 7.09 -1.98
CA ARG A 300 7.56 6.43 -1.28
C ARG A 300 8.73 6.09 -2.21
N ASP A 301 8.90 6.85 -3.29
CA ASP A 301 10.10 6.74 -4.13
C ASP A 301 11.35 7.10 -3.33
N ARG A 302 12.48 6.50 -3.72
CA ARG A 302 13.79 6.94 -3.21
C ARG A 302 14.17 8.28 -3.82
N SER A 303 14.95 9.06 -3.09
CA SER A 303 15.56 10.29 -3.57
C SER A 303 17.06 10.35 -3.30
N CYS A 304 17.72 11.20 -4.07
CA CYS A 304 19.12 11.49 -3.88
C CYS A 304 19.33 12.20 -2.54
N GLN A 305 20.26 11.71 -1.74
CA GLN A 305 20.63 12.28 -0.44
C GLN A 305 22.02 12.87 -0.53
N GLY A 306 22.33 13.85 0.32
CA GLY A 306 23.67 14.41 0.37
C GLY A 306 24.69 13.43 0.93
N GLN A 307 25.97 13.70 0.64
CA GLN A 307 27.08 12.97 1.23
C GLN A 307 27.50 13.57 2.58
N LEU A 308 27.87 12.70 3.51
CA LEU A 308 28.51 13.10 4.77
C LEU A 308 30.00 13.40 4.54
N PHE A 309 30.71 13.87 5.57
CA PHE A 309 32.15 14.15 5.48
C PHE A 309 32.95 12.96 4.88
N GLY A 310 33.84 13.27 3.94
CA GLY A 310 34.65 12.31 3.19
C GLY A 310 33.95 11.68 1.99
N GLY A 311 32.63 11.83 1.83
CA GLY A 311 31.91 11.39 0.64
C GLY A 311 32.24 12.23 -0.59
N LYS A 312 32.03 11.67 -1.80
CA LYS A 312 32.34 12.35 -3.07
C LYS A 312 31.31 13.43 -3.40
N CYS A 313 31.75 14.50 -4.04
CA CYS A 313 30.91 15.60 -4.49
C CYS A 313 31.46 16.25 -5.75
N PHE A 314 30.62 17.01 -6.45
CA PHE A 314 31.01 17.90 -7.56
C PHE A 314 30.74 19.37 -7.22
N THR A 315 29.74 19.62 -6.38
CA THR A 315 29.29 20.93 -5.90
C THR A 315 29.02 20.87 -4.39
N THR A 316 28.96 22.03 -3.71
CA THR A 316 28.59 22.05 -2.28
C THR A 316 27.21 21.44 -2.03
N ASP A 317 26.30 21.60 -2.99
CA ASP A 317 24.92 21.09 -2.89
C ASP A 317 24.81 19.56 -3.02
N ASP A 318 25.92 18.84 -3.23
CA ASP A 318 25.98 17.37 -3.14
C ASP A 318 26.28 16.87 -1.71
N CYS A 319 26.65 17.79 -0.81
CA CYS A 319 27.01 17.48 0.58
C CYS A 319 25.82 17.70 1.51
N GLU A 320 25.50 16.70 2.34
CA GLU A 320 24.63 16.90 3.49
C GLU A 320 25.39 17.62 4.62
N GLU A 321 26.70 17.37 4.72
CA GLU A 321 27.60 17.98 5.71
C GLU A 321 28.87 18.54 5.05
N GLY A 322 29.24 19.75 5.41
CA GLY A 322 30.43 20.45 4.90
C GLY A 322 30.25 21.10 3.53
N HIS A 323 31.37 21.34 2.87
CA HIS A 323 31.46 21.91 1.54
C HIS A 323 32.24 20.99 0.60
N CYS A 324 31.95 21.07 -0.70
CA CYS A 324 32.71 20.31 -1.67
C CYS A 324 34.08 20.94 -1.91
N ILE A 325 35.14 20.29 -1.40
CA ILE A 325 36.52 20.74 -1.51
C ILE A 325 37.33 19.61 -2.16
N ASN A 326 37.95 19.89 -3.30
CA ASN A 326 38.74 18.91 -4.07
C ASN A 326 37.98 17.60 -4.40
N GLY A 327 36.66 17.68 -4.59
CA GLY A 327 35.81 16.53 -4.91
C GLY A 327 35.36 15.68 -3.72
N ALA A 328 35.61 16.13 -2.48
CA ALA A 328 35.11 15.50 -1.26
C ALA A 328 34.38 16.48 -0.32
N CYS A 329 33.28 16.03 0.28
CA CYS A 329 32.55 16.77 1.30
C CYS A 329 33.42 16.94 2.54
N THR A 330 33.82 18.18 2.81
CA THR A 330 34.82 18.53 3.81
C THR A 330 34.25 19.61 4.71
N GLY A 331 34.23 19.34 6.02
CA GLY A 331 33.81 20.33 7.00
C GLY A 331 34.79 21.49 7.08
N LEU A 332 34.27 22.70 7.15
CA LEU A 332 35.09 23.90 7.30
C LEU A 332 35.84 23.90 8.64
N GLY A 333 37.11 24.32 8.59
CA GLY A 333 37.95 24.44 9.78
C GLY A 333 37.50 25.59 10.70
N LEU A 334 37.99 25.56 11.95
CA LEU A 334 37.73 26.62 12.92
C LEU A 334 38.10 28.00 12.37
N ASN A 335 37.34 29.02 12.75
CA ASN A 335 37.41 30.41 12.27
C ASN A 335 36.99 30.64 10.79
N SER A 336 36.58 29.60 10.05
CA SER A 336 36.00 29.76 8.71
C SER A 336 34.58 30.34 8.78
N THR A 337 34.16 31.07 7.75
CA THR A 337 32.77 31.56 7.62
C THR A 337 31.82 30.43 7.25
N CYS A 338 30.69 30.31 7.94
CA CYS A 338 29.68 29.27 7.76
C CYS A 338 28.25 29.84 7.70
N THR A 339 27.30 29.07 7.17
CA THR A 339 25.86 29.42 7.08
C THR A 339 24.98 28.66 8.07
N ASP A 340 25.47 27.53 8.59
CA ASP A 340 24.78 26.61 9.47
C ASP A 340 25.80 25.69 10.16
N ASP A 341 25.35 24.91 11.15
CA ASP A 341 26.21 24.01 11.93
C ASP A 341 26.81 22.87 11.09
N LYS A 342 26.13 22.39 10.05
CA LYS A 342 26.57 21.25 9.21
C LYS A 342 27.76 21.61 8.32
N ALA A 343 27.90 22.88 7.95
CA ALA A 343 29.05 23.37 7.19
C ALA A 343 30.41 23.19 7.91
N CYS A 344 30.42 23.09 9.24
CA CYS A 344 31.64 23.08 10.06
C CYS A 344 32.10 21.66 10.45
N ALA A 345 33.40 21.37 10.40
CA ALA A 345 33.97 20.10 10.90
C ALA A 345 33.80 19.91 12.42
N SER A 346 33.49 20.98 13.14
CA SER A 346 33.14 20.97 14.56
C SER A 346 31.65 20.76 14.85
N SER A 347 30.80 20.71 13.83
CA SER A 347 29.33 20.70 13.95
C SER A 347 28.76 21.87 14.76
N THR A 348 29.42 23.03 14.78
CA THR A 348 28.91 24.29 15.37
C THR A 348 29.37 25.52 14.60
N CYS A 349 28.40 26.30 14.13
CA CYS A 349 28.55 27.60 13.48
C CYS A 349 27.99 28.70 14.39
N ASN A 350 28.85 29.60 14.88
CA ASN A 350 28.43 30.71 15.71
C ASN A 350 27.83 31.85 14.85
N ILE A 351 26.53 31.78 14.58
CA ILE A 351 25.79 32.81 13.86
C ILE A 351 25.22 33.83 14.86
N ALA A 352 25.68 35.07 14.77
CA ALA A 352 25.16 36.14 15.61
C ALA A 352 23.67 36.43 15.31
N LYS A 353 22.88 36.76 16.35
CA LYS A 353 21.43 37.03 16.21
C LYS A 353 21.17 38.10 15.14
N GLY A 354 20.33 37.76 14.15
CA GLY A 354 20.02 38.64 13.02
C GLY A 354 21.04 38.64 11.88
N LYS A 355 21.95 37.65 11.83
CA LYS A 355 22.85 37.39 10.70
C LYS A 355 22.51 36.05 10.04
N THR A 356 22.91 35.88 8.78
CA THR A 356 22.78 34.65 7.98
C THR A 356 24.13 33.94 7.76
N LYS A 357 25.21 34.49 8.32
CA LYS A 357 26.56 33.92 8.29
C LYS A 357 27.17 34.05 9.67
N GLY A 358 27.92 33.04 10.06
CA GLY A 358 28.62 32.91 11.33
C GLY A 358 30.05 32.46 11.13
N THR A 359 30.62 31.87 12.19
CA THR A 359 32.00 31.38 12.18
C THR A 359 32.08 30.00 12.84
N CYS A 360 32.81 29.06 12.23
CA CYS A 360 33.00 27.73 12.78
C CYS A 360 33.79 27.78 14.10
N VAL A 361 33.22 27.22 15.17
CA VAL A 361 33.81 27.20 16.51
C VAL A 361 33.75 25.80 17.12
N ILE A 362 34.61 25.54 18.11
CA ILE A 362 34.59 24.27 18.86
C ILE A 362 33.24 24.07 19.57
N SER A 363 32.70 22.86 19.45
CA SER A 363 31.39 22.47 19.92
C SER A 363 31.24 22.56 21.43
N LYS A 364 30.01 22.81 21.86
CA LYS A 364 29.55 22.79 23.26
C LYS A 364 29.23 21.35 23.70
N ARG A 365 28.90 21.13 24.98
CA ARG A 365 28.49 19.80 25.48
C ARG A 365 27.33 19.20 24.66
N TYR A 366 27.34 17.89 24.49
CA TYR A 366 26.32 17.09 23.80
C TYR A 366 26.04 17.45 22.33
N ALA A 367 26.76 18.39 21.72
CA ALA A 367 26.79 18.52 20.27
C ALA A 367 27.55 17.32 19.67
N SER A 368 27.09 16.84 18.51
CA SER A 368 27.77 15.77 17.77
C SER A 368 29.21 16.16 17.42
N CYS A 369 30.10 15.19 17.37
CA CYS A 369 31.51 15.41 17.08
C CYS A 369 32.14 14.24 16.32
N SER A 370 33.17 14.55 15.56
CA SER A 370 33.99 13.60 14.79
C SER A 370 35.40 13.41 15.37
N SER A 371 35.83 14.30 16.27
CA SER A 371 37.15 14.28 16.88
C SER A 371 37.16 15.01 18.24
N ASN A 372 38.10 14.66 19.12
CA ASN A 372 38.30 15.37 20.39
C ASN A 372 38.53 16.87 20.18
N SER A 373 39.32 17.26 19.18
CA SER A 373 39.57 18.65 18.79
C SER A 373 38.33 19.43 18.31
N SER A 374 37.25 18.74 17.93
CA SER A 374 35.98 19.38 17.61
C SER A 374 35.27 19.91 18.87
N CYS A 375 35.62 19.42 20.06
CA CYS A 375 34.93 19.66 21.32
C CYS A 375 35.67 20.63 22.24
N TYR A 376 34.92 21.50 22.94
CA TYR A 376 35.51 22.39 23.95
C TYR A 376 36.12 21.61 25.15
N SER A 377 35.56 20.45 25.49
CA SER A 377 36.12 19.51 26.47
C SER A 377 37.45 18.86 26.04
N ASN A 378 37.81 18.94 24.76
CA ASN A 378 38.80 18.09 24.09
C ASN A 378 38.52 16.58 24.27
N ASP A 379 37.23 16.22 24.40
CA ASP A 379 36.76 14.85 24.60
C ASP A 379 35.46 14.63 23.80
N CYS A 380 35.58 13.81 22.76
CA CYS A 380 34.52 13.40 21.86
C CYS A 380 34.26 11.90 22.09
N GLY A 381 33.28 11.61 22.94
CA GLY A 381 32.99 10.27 23.43
C GLY A 381 31.62 9.77 23.00
N ASN A 382 31.32 8.51 23.31
CA ASN A 382 29.95 8.02 23.19
C ASN A 382 29.08 8.68 24.26
N ALA A 383 27.94 9.21 23.84
CA ALA A 383 26.90 9.66 24.74
C ALA A 383 26.43 8.52 25.66
N TYR A 384 25.85 8.87 26.82
CA TYR A 384 25.06 7.93 27.59
C TYR A 384 23.92 7.37 26.71
N CYS A 385 24.03 6.11 26.28
CA CYS A 385 23.01 5.49 25.44
C CYS A 385 21.76 5.22 26.27
N PHE A 386 20.65 5.89 25.93
CA PHE A 386 19.32 5.53 26.44
C PHE A 386 18.66 4.56 25.45
N ALA A 387 18.34 3.37 25.95
CA ALA A 387 17.51 2.34 25.30
C ALA A 387 17.70 2.16 23.77
N THR A 388 18.57 1.22 23.38
CA THR A 388 18.78 0.74 21.99
C THR A 388 19.28 1.74 20.94
N PHE A 389 19.23 3.04 21.17
CA PHE A 389 19.78 4.04 20.24
C PHE A 389 20.96 4.78 20.89
N CYS A 390 22.19 4.39 20.53
CA CYS A 390 23.36 5.21 20.78
C CYS A 390 23.44 6.27 19.68
N PRO A 391 23.22 7.58 19.97
CA PRO A 391 23.47 8.62 18.99
C PRO A 391 24.97 8.67 18.65
N GLN A 392 25.31 9.37 17.56
CA GLN A 392 26.69 9.65 17.16
C GLN A 392 27.54 10.20 18.34
N PRO A 393 28.88 10.04 18.31
CA PRO A 393 29.75 10.58 19.35
C PRO A 393 29.46 12.06 19.60
N ASN A 394 29.48 12.47 20.87
CA ASN A 394 29.18 13.83 21.26
C ASN A 394 30.18 14.39 22.27
N CYS A 395 30.26 15.71 22.32
CA CYS A 395 31.21 16.39 23.17
C CYS A 395 30.87 16.21 24.65
N ALA A 396 31.82 15.69 25.42
CA ALA A 396 31.68 15.57 26.86
C ALA A 396 31.43 16.93 27.53
N ALA A 397 30.75 16.92 28.66
CA ALA A 397 30.53 18.10 29.48
C ALA A 397 31.74 18.35 30.39
N VAL A 398 32.14 19.61 30.55
CA VAL A 398 33.23 19.98 31.45
C VAL A 398 32.77 19.90 32.91
N GLY A 399 33.54 19.19 33.73
CA GLY A 399 33.28 18.97 35.15
C GLY A 399 33.48 20.20 36.04
N LEU A 400 33.17 20.04 37.33
CA LEU A 400 33.36 21.07 38.36
C LEU A 400 34.82 21.56 38.36
N SER A 401 35.02 22.88 38.51
CA SER A 401 36.32 23.57 38.43
C SER A 401 37.03 23.52 37.07
N GLY A 402 36.47 22.87 36.04
CA GLY A 402 37.00 22.95 34.68
C GLY A 402 36.72 24.31 34.01
N LYS A 403 37.49 24.65 32.98
CA LYS A 403 37.31 25.91 32.22
C LYS A 403 36.01 25.88 31.40
N CYS A 404 35.47 27.04 31.05
CA CYS A 404 34.29 27.17 30.18
C CYS A 404 34.21 28.54 29.51
N ARG A 405 33.47 28.62 28.40
CA ARG A 405 33.10 29.90 27.75
C ARG A 405 31.72 30.37 28.20
N PHE A 406 30.78 29.43 28.31
CA PHE A 406 29.40 29.66 28.74
C PHE A 406 28.80 28.40 29.38
N ARG A 407 27.60 28.51 29.98
CA ARG A 407 26.92 27.40 30.70
C ARG A 407 26.83 26.10 29.89
N GLY A 408 26.73 26.19 28.58
CA GLY A 408 26.64 25.06 27.66
C GLY A 408 27.91 24.23 27.51
N ASP A 409 29.05 24.64 28.08
CA ASP A 409 30.26 23.81 28.12
C ASP A 409 30.31 22.90 29.36
N CYS A 410 29.67 23.28 30.47
CA CYS A 410 29.77 22.60 31.78
C CYS A 410 28.82 21.38 31.91
N LEU A 411 28.79 20.67 33.05
CA LEU A 411 27.72 19.69 33.36
C LEU A 411 26.33 20.36 33.51
N PRO A 412 25.20 19.63 33.37
CA PRO A 412 23.84 20.20 33.36
C PRO A 412 23.49 21.09 34.57
N TYR A 413 23.96 20.68 35.75
CA TYR A 413 23.76 21.37 37.03
C TYR A 413 24.77 22.48 37.32
N LEU A 414 25.81 22.64 36.49
CA LEU A 414 26.86 23.65 36.66
C LEU A 414 26.60 24.90 35.80
N TYR A 415 27.10 26.03 36.28
CA TYR A 415 27.12 27.33 35.62
C TYR A 415 28.56 27.75 35.30
N CYS A 416 28.74 28.42 34.15
CA CYS A 416 30.02 29.01 33.82
C CYS A 416 30.15 30.38 34.51
N ARG A 417 30.99 30.49 35.53
CA ARG A 417 31.24 31.71 36.30
C ARG A 417 32.73 32.03 36.30
N ASN A 418 33.08 33.23 35.82
CA ASN A 418 34.47 33.68 35.64
C ASN A 418 35.32 32.66 34.84
N GLY A 419 34.76 32.15 33.74
CA GLY A 419 35.42 31.17 32.87
C GLY A 419 35.64 29.79 33.49
N THR A 420 34.99 29.47 34.62
CA THR A 420 35.10 28.19 35.34
C THR A 420 33.71 27.60 35.61
N CYS A 421 33.54 26.29 35.45
CA CYS A 421 32.32 25.57 35.82
C CYS A 421 32.20 25.46 37.35
N ARG A 422 31.09 25.96 37.90
CA ARG A 422 30.78 25.99 39.34
C ARG A 422 29.31 25.63 39.56
N ASP A 423 28.97 25.25 40.78
CA ASP A 423 27.56 25.11 41.22
C ASP A 423 26.84 26.48 41.23
#